data_AF-A0AAP8MBX0-F1
#
_entry.id   AF-A0AAP8MBX0-F1
#
_cell.length_a   1.000
_cell.length_b   1.000
_cell.length_c   1.000
_cell.angle_alpha   90.00
_cell.angle_beta   90.00
_cell.angle_gamma   90.00
#
_symmetry.space_group_name_H-M   'P 1'
#
loop_
_entity.id
_entity.type
_entity.pdbx_description
1 polymer ?
#
loop_
_entity_poly.entity_id
_entity_poly.type
_entity_poly.pdbx_seq_one_letter_code
_entity_poly.pdbx_strand_id
1 'polypeptide(L)'
;MVARAAVVSLLVVACGTAFSAATRIPADFKYTNLSTEVSFWGHNDYRPTPDTREATAAGIANLVNQYPQNADYHVLAARTYEWLAYFTFNPEAAVGYRQQSKNYQELAIKLRPAHSYSREVGGPRFRNPVN
;
A
#
# COMPACT_ATOMS: atom_id res chain seq x y z
N MET A 1 0.94 -7.28 48.38
CA MET A 1 0.02 -6.49 47.53
C MET A 1 0.54 -6.21 46.12
N VAL A 2 1.86 -6.17 45.88
CA VAL A 2 2.47 -5.84 44.56
C VAL A 2 2.13 -6.84 43.44
N ALA A 3 2.00 -8.14 43.75
CA ALA A 3 1.73 -9.17 42.74
C ALA A 3 0.36 -9.04 42.05
N ARG A 4 -0.68 -8.55 42.75
CA ARG A 4 -2.02 -8.39 42.17
C ARG A 4 -2.07 -7.21 41.18
N ALA A 5 -1.36 -6.12 41.47
CA ALA A 5 -1.27 -4.98 40.57
C ALA A 5 -0.52 -5.35 39.28
N ALA A 6 0.56 -6.13 39.38
CA ALA A 6 1.31 -6.60 38.21
C ALA A 6 0.46 -7.50 37.29
N VAL A 7 -0.32 -8.42 37.84
CA VAL A 7 -1.20 -9.33 37.07
C VAL A 7 -2.30 -8.56 36.33
N VAL A 8 -2.91 -7.57 36.99
CA VAL A 8 -3.94 -6.72 36.36
C VAL A 8 -3.35 -5.89 35.22
N SER A 9 -2.17 -5.28 35.42
CA SER A 9 -1.50 -4.52 34.36
C SER A 9 -1.14 -5.40 33.15
N LEU A 10 -0.71 -6.65 33.38
CA LEU A 10 -0.35 -7.59 32.32
C LEU A 10 -1.58 -8.05 31.53
N LEU A 11 -2.72 -8.25 32.21
CA LEU A 11 -4.01 -8.55 31.58
C LEU A 11 -4.53 -7.38 30.73
N VAL A 12 -4.41 -6.14 31.21
CA VAL A 12 -4.82 -4.95 30.45
C VAL A 12 -3.97 -4.77 29.18
N VAL A 13 -2.66 -4.96 29.28
CA VAL A 13 -1.76 -4.93 28.12
C VAL A 13 -2.09 -6.06 27.14
N ALA A 14 -2.29 -7.29 27.63
CA ALA A 14 -2.63 -8.44 26.79
C ALA A 14 -3.99 -8.27 26.08
N CYS A 15 -4.99 -7.73 26.77
CA CYS A 15 -6.27 -7.41 26.13
C CYS A 15 -6.15 -6.28 25.10
N GLY A 16 -5.34 -5.26 25.37
CA GLY A 16 -5.09 -4.16 24.44
C GLY A 16 -4.38 -4.61 23.15
N THR A 17 -3.40 -5.51 23.27
CA THR A 17 -2.70 -6.08 22.10
C THR A 17 -3.58 -7.04 21.32
N ALA A 18 -4.36 -7.89 21.99
CA ALA A 18 -5.30 -8.80 21.34
C ALA A 18 -6.38 -8.03 20.56
N PHE A 19 -6.92 -6.94 21.12
CA PHE A 19 -7.89 -6.09 20.44
C PHE A 19 -7.30 -5.37 19.22
N SER A 20 -6.07 -4.88 19.35
CA SER A 20 -5.34 -4.24 18.24
C SER A 20 -5.00 -5.22 17.12
N ALA A 21 -4.70 -6.48 17.46
CA ALA A 21 -4.43 -7.54 16.48
C ALA A 21 -5.72 -8.00 15.77
N ALA A 22 -6.80 -8.22 16.52
CA ALA A 22 -8.08 -8.69 16.00
C ALA A 22 -8.68 -7.74 14.94
N THR A 23 -8.42 -6.44 15.05
CA THR A 23 -8.90 -5.44 14.09
C THR A 23 -8.04 -5.31 12.83
N ARG A 24 -6.80 -5.82 12.84
CA ARG A 24 -5.87 -5.77 11.70
C ARG A 24 -5.94 -6.99 10.79
N ILE A 25 -6.17 -8.18 11.35
CA ILE A 25 -6.26 -9.43 10.59
C ILE A 25 -7.24 -9.34 9.41
N PRO A 26 -8.46 -8.78 9.55
CA PRO A 26 -9.38 -8.66 8.42
C PRO A 26 -8.89 -7.69 7.33
N ALA A 27 -8.14 -6.65 7.71
CA ALA A 27 -7.60 -5.67 6.77
C ALA A 27 -6.46 -6.28 5.94
N ASP A 28 -5.61 -7.10 6.55
CA ASP A 28 -4.52 -7.79 5.85
C ASP A 28 -5.05 -8.76 4.80
N PHE A 29 -6.07 -9.56 5.12
CA PHE A 29 -6.71 -10.43 4.13
C PHE A 29 -7.37 -9.66 2.98
N LYS A 30 -8.04 -8.54 3.30
CA LYS A 30 -8.60 -7.65 2.26
C LYS A 30 -7.50 -7.08 1.38
N TYR A 31 -6.42 -6.59 1.98
CA TYR A 31 -5.27 -6.07 1.25
C TYR A 31 -4.66 -7.13 0.35
N THR A 32 -4.41 -8.34 0.84
CA THR A 32 -3.86 -9.44 0.03
C THR A 32 -4.77 -9.73 -1.17
N ASN A 33 -6.08 -9.88 -0.96
CA ASN A 33 -7.03 -10.15 -2.05
C ASN A 33 -7.00 -9.03 -3.11
N LEU A 34 -7.16 -7.78 -2.69
CA LEU A 34 -7.17 -6.62 -3.60
C LEU A 34 -5.82 -6.43 -4.31
N SER A 35 -4.71 -6.64 -3.61
CA SER A 35 -3.36 -6.57 -4.19
C SER A 35 -3.13 -7.67 -5.23
N THR A 36 -3.58 -8.89 -4.94
CA THR A 36 -3.54 -10.01 -5.88
C THR A 36 -4.35 -9.70 -7.13
N GLU A 37 -5.60 -9.22 -6.97
CA GLU A 37 -6.45 -8.81 -8.09
C GLU A 37 -5.76 -7.76 -8.97
N VAL A 38 -5.28 -6.65 -8.39
CA VAL A 38 -4.57 -5.60 -9.14
C VAL A 38 -3.26 -6.09 -9.75
N SER A 39 -2.58 -7.08 -9.14
CA SER A 39 -1.34 -7.64 -9.67
C SER A 39 -1.54 -8.43 -10.97
N PHE A 40 -2.74 -9.00 -11.17
CA PHE A 40 -3.10 -9.70 -12.40
C PHE A 40 -3.54 -8.76 -13.52
N TRP A 41 -3.90 -7.52 -13.22
CA TRP A 41 -4.28 -6.56 -14.25
C TRP A 41 -3.12 -6.39 -15.24
N GLY A 42 -3.38 -6.69 -16.51
CA GLY A 42 -2.37 -6.63 -17.57
C GLY A 42 -1.42 -7.84 -17.66
N HIS A 43 -1.64 -8.91 -16.88
CA HIS A 43 -0.90 -10.18 -17.01
C HIS A 43 -1.71 -11.22 -17.80
N ASN A 44 -1.06 -11.95 -18.73
CA ASN A 44 -1.65 -13.05 -19.52
C ASN A 44 -3.06 -12.77 -20.06
N ASP A 45 -3.23 -11.61 -20.70
CA ASP A 45 -4.51 -11.14 -21.26
C ASP A 45 -5.65 -10.94 -20.24
N TYR A 46 -5.37 -11.00 -18.94
CA TYR A 46 -6.36 -10.72 -17.91
C TYR A 46 -6.81 -9.25 -17.99
N ARG A 47 -8.09 -9.08 -18.35
CA ARG A 47 -8.78 -7.81 -18.44
C ARG A 47 -10.01 -7.87 -17.53
N PRO A 48 -9.94 -7.30 -16.32
CA PRO A 48 -11.09 -7.29 -15.41
C PRO A 48 -12.25 -6.52 -16.05
N THR A 49 -13.49 -6.95 -15.74
CA THR A 49 -14.69 -6.24 -16.17
C THR A 49 -14.74 -4.84 -15.52
N PRO A 50 -15.52 -3.89 -16.08
CA PRO A 50 -15.74 -2.60 -15.45
C PRO A 50 -16.17 -2.71 -13.97
N ASP A 51 -17.11 -3.59 -13.67
CA ASP A 51 -17.64 -3.81 -12.31
C ASP A 51 -16.56 -4.34 -11.36
N THR A 52 -15.73 -5.29 -11.80
CA THR A 52 -14.61 -5.79 -10.98
C THR A 52 -13.61 -4.68 -10.70
N ARG A 53 -13.31 -3.81 -11.68
CA ARG A 53 -12.41 -2.67 -11.47
C ARG A 53 -12.98 -1.67 -10.47
N GLU A 54 -14.27 -1.36 -10.58
CA GLU A 54 -14.95 -0.43 -9.67
C GLU A 54 -15.00 -0.98 -8.24
N ALA A 55 -15.38 -2.25 -8.08
CA ALA A 55 -15.42 -2.92 -6.78
C ALA A 55 -14.03 -2.97 -6.13
N THR A 56 -12.99 -3.31 -6.90
CA THR A 56 -11.60 -3.33 -6.43
C THR A 56 -11.13 -1.92 -6.02
N ALA A 57 -11.41 -0.91 -6.84
CA ALA A 57 -11.06 0.48 -6.53
C ALA A 57 -11.77 0.98 -5.25
N ALA A 58 -13.06 0.69 -5.10
CA ALA A 58 -13.82 1.03 -3.90
C ALA A 58 -13.29 0.29 -2.64
N GLY A 59 -12.95 -0.99 -2.79
CA GLY A 59 -12.33 -1.77 -1.72
C GLY A 59 -11.00 -1.18 -1.23
N ILE A 60 -10.17 -0.73 -2.17
CA ILE A 60 -8.88 -0.10 -1.86
C ILE A 60 -9.07 1.28 -1.25
N ALA A 61 -10.00 2.09 -1.76
CA ALA A 61 -10.35 3.38 -1.16
C ALA A 61 -10.83 3.21 0.30
N ASN A 62 -11.62 2.17 0.58
CA ASN A 62 -12.05 1.85 1.94
C ASN A 62 -10.86 1.48 2.85
N LEU A 63 -9.88 0.71 2.35
CA LEU A 63 -8.66 0.40 3.12
C LEU A 63 -7.86 1.67 3.44
N VAL A 64 -7.69 2.57 2.47
CA VAL A 64 -7.00 3.85 2.67
C VAL A 64 -7.74 4.72 3.69
N ASN A 65 -9.07 4.82 3.58
CA ASN A 65 -9.87 5.61 4.52
C ASN A 65 -9.84 5.05 5.94
N GLN A 66 -9.85 3.72 6.08
CA GLN A 66 -9.81 3.05 7.38
C GLN A 66 -8.42 3.12 8.03
N TYR A 67 -7.35 3.11 7.23
CA TYR A 67 -5.96 3.10 7.70
C TYR A 67 -5.11 4.15 6.96
N PRO A 68 -5.36 5.45 7.18
CA PRO A 68 -4.75 6.53 6.39
C PRO A 68 -3.25 6.67 6.58
N GLN A 69 -2.67 6.05 7.60
CA GLN A 69 -1.24 6.08 7.90
C GLN A 69 -0.48 4.85 7.32
N ASN A 70 -1.17 3.95 6.61
CA ASN A 70 -0.53 2.77 6.04
C ASN A 70 -0.02 3.05 4.61
N ALA A 71 1.30 3.18 4.47
CA ALA A 71 1.94 3.47 3.18
C ALA A 71 1.64 2.44 2.08
N ASP A 72 1.55 1.15 2.42
CA ASP A 72 1.36 0.08 1.42
C ASP A 72 -0.03 0.17 0.78
N TYR A 73 -1.04 0.62 1.52
CA TYR A 73 -2.38 0.83 0.99
C TYR A 73 -2.43 2.01 0.02
N HIS A 74 -1.67 3.08 0.30
CA HIS A 74 -1.50 4.20 -0.64
C HIS A 74 -0.75 3.76 -1.90
N VAL A 75 0.28 2.90 -1.80
CA VAL A 75 0.96 2.33 -2.98
C VAL A 75 -0.02 1.52 -3.83
N LEU A 76 -0.84 0.68 -3.21
CA LEU A 76 -1.84 -0.11 -3.92
C LEU A 76 -2.90 0.79 -4.60
N ALA A 77 -3.35 1.85 -3.92
CA ALA A 77 -4.25 2.85 -4.51
C ALA A 77 -3.61 3.53 -5.73
N ALA A 78 -2.36 3.97 -5.61
CA ALA A 78 -1.64 4.60 -6.72
C ALA A 78 -1.61 3.69 -7.96
N ARG A 79 -1.18 2.44 -7.79
CA ARG A 79 -1.12 1.44 -8.87
C ARG A 79 -2.50 1.16 -9.49
N THR A 80 -3.55 1.12 -8.66
CA THR A 80 -4.92 0.92 -9.13
C THR A 80 -5.36 2.05 -10.04
N TYR A 81 -5.08 3.30 -9.67
CA TYR A 81 -5.41 4.46 -10.50
C TYR A 81 -4.61 4.54 -11.79
N GLU A 82 -3.35 4.07 -11.81
CA GLU A 82 -2.61 3.93 -13.08
C GLU A 82 -3.32 2.97 -14.05
N TRP A 83 -3.79 1.84 -13.54
CA TRP A 83 -4.55 0.89 -14.36
C TRP A 83 -5.91 1.42 -14.79
N LEU A 84 -6.64 2.13 -13.94
CA LEU A 84 -7.89 2.80 -14.33
C LEU A 84 -7.64 3.81 -15.46
N ALA A 85 -6.52 4.54 -15.41
CA ALA A 85 -6.10 5.43 -16.49
C ALA A 85 -5.75 4.67 -17.79
N TYR A 86 -5.19 3.47 -17.68
CA TYR A 86 -4.89 2.60 -18.83
C TYR A 86 -6.16 2.04 -19.47
N PHE A 87 -7.13 1.61 -18.66
CA PHE A 87 -8.35 0.96 -19.13
C PHE A 87 -9.42 1.90 -19.67
N THR A 88 -9.36 3.19 -19.35
CA THR A 88 -10.35 4.17 -19.82
C THR A 88 -10.03 4.67 -21.22
N PHE A 89 -11.06 4.80 -22.06
CA PHE A 89 -10.96 5.46 -23.37
C PHE A 89 -11.24 6.96 -23.31
N ASN A 90 -11.72 7.48 -22.18
CA ASN A 90 -11.97 8.90 -21.99
C ASN A 90 -10.66 9.61 -21.58
N PRO A 91 -10.13 10.53 -22.41
CA PRO A 91 -8.88 11.24 -22.11
C PRO A 91 -8.92 12.05 -20.81
N GLU A 92 -10.04 12.70 -20.52
CA GLU A 92 -10.20 13.52 -19.31
C GLU A 92 -10.18 12.65 -18.06
N ALA A 93 -10.91 11.52 -18.09
CA ALA A 93 -10.88 10.53 -17.01
C ALA A 93 -9.47 9.97 -16.80
N ALA A 94 -8.72 9.70 -17.88
CA ALA A 94 -7.34 9.22 -17.79
C ALA A 94 -6.41 10.23 -17.10
N VAL A 95 -6.56 11.53 -17.40
CA VAL A 95 -5.82 12.60 -16.71
C VAL A 95 -6.17 12.63 -15.23
N GLY A 96 -7.46 12.57 -14.88
CA GLY A 96 -7.93 12.54 -13.50
C GLY A 96 -7.34 11.37 -12.71
N TYR A 97 -7.40 10.16 -13.27
CA TYR A 97 -6.83 8.98 -12.63
C TYR A 97 -5.31 9.04 -12.48
N ARG A 98 -4.57 9.54 -13.48
CA ARG A 98 -3.12 9.74 -13.34
C ARG A 98 -2.78 10.73 -12.23
N GLN A 99 -3.57 11.80 -12.07
CA GLN A 99 -3.36 12.74 -10.97
C GLN A 99 -3.62 12.09 -9.61
N GLN A 100 -4.69 11.30 -9.48
CA GLN A 100 -4.96 10.56 -8.25
C GLN A 100 -3.85 9.56 -7.92
N SER A 101 -3.34 8.83 -8.93
CA SER A 101 -2.18 7.95 -8.75
C SER A 101 -0.99 8.69 -8.15
N LYS A 102 -0.61 9.83 -8.75
CA LYS A 102 0.49 10.66 -8.25
C LYS A 102 0.28 11.11 -6.81
N ASN A 103 -0.92 11.59 -6.48
CA ASN A 103 -1.24 12.03 -5.12
C ASN A 103 -1.05 10.90 -4.09
N TYR A 104 -1.52 9.69 -4.41
CA TYR A 104 -1.34 8.52 -3.54
C TYR A 104 0.13 8.09 -3.44
N GLN A 105 0.88 8.14 -4.55
CA GLN A 105 2.30 7.83 -4.55
C GLN A 105 3.09 8.82 -3.67
N GLU A 106 2.80 10.11 -3.75
CA GLU A 106 3.40 11.13 -2.89
C GLU A 106 3.08 10.89 -1.41
N LEU A 107 1.85 10.53 -1.08
CA LEU A 107 1.44 10.19 0.29
C LEU A 107 2.19 8.95 0.79
N ALA A 108 2.29 7.90 -0.03
CA ALA A 108 3.06 6.70 0.31
C ALA A 108 4.53 7.02 0.62
N ILE A 109 5.18 7.87 -0.21
CA ILE A 109 6.56 8.32 0.00
C ILE A 109 6.69 9.12 1.30
N LYS A 110 5.73 9.99 1.62
CA LYS A 110 5.73 10.76 2.88
C LYS A 110 5.63 9.84 4.11
N LEU A 111 4.81 8.80 4.03
CA LEU A 111 4.58 7.85 5.13
C LEU A 111 5.73 6.86 5.30
N ARG A 112 6.37 6.46 4.19
CA ARG A 112 7.53 5.55 4.18
C ARG A 112 8.57 6.08 3.21
N PRO A 113 9.40 7.06 3.63
CA PRO A 113 10.45 7.59 2.80
C PRO A 113 11.41 6.48 2.39
N ALA A 114 11.75 6.41 1.10
CA ALA A 114 12.86 5.57 0.69
C ALA A 114 14.12 6.11 1.39
N HIS A 115 14.79 5.29 2.19
CA HIS A 115 16.09 5.67 2.73
C HIS A 115 17.02 5.92 1.55
N SER A 116 17.57 7.14 1.47
CA SER A 116 18.68 7.43 0.57
C SER A 116 19.78 6.44 0.88
N TYR A 117 20.06 5.50 -0.03
CA TYR A 117 21.27 4.72 0.04
C TYR A 117 22.42 5.70 -0.21
N SER A 118 22.95 6.29 0.87
CA SER A 118 24.11 7.16 0.77
C SER A 118 25.23 6.34 0.15
N ARG A 119 25.66 6.73 -1.05
CA ARG A 119 26.82 6.19 -1.78
C ARG A 119 28.15 6.53 -1.07
N GLU A 120 28.16 6.66 0.26
CA GLU A 120 29.34 7.07 1.02
C GLU A 120 30.05 5.90 1.72
N VAL A 121 29.63 4.66 1.50
CA VAL A 121 30.37 3.47 1.97
C VAL A 121 31.08 2.79 0.79
N GLY A 122 32.23 3.36 0.43
CA GLY A 122 33.38 2.72 -0.24
C GLY A 122 33.18 1.48 -1.11
N GLY A 123 32.48 1.60 -2.25
CA GLY A 123 32.51 0.59 -3.33
C GLY A 123 33.60 0.90 -4.37
N PRO A 124 34.25 -0.12 -4.98
CA PRO A 124 35.50 0.04 -5.73
C PRO A 124 35.33 1.01 -6.90
N ARG A 125 36.26 1.95 -7.01
CA ARG A 125 36.39 2.83 -8.19
C ARG A 125 36.56 1.91 -9.40
N PHE A 126 35.55 1.86 -10.27
CA PHE A 126 35.74 1.35 -11.62
C PHE A 126 36.76 2.25 -12.30
N ARG A 127 38.02 1.79 -12.27
CA ARG A 127 39.13 2.39 -12.99
C ARG A 127 38.83 2.13 -14.45
N ASN A 128 38.41 3.17 -15.18
CA ASN A 128 38.23 3.12 -16.62
C ASN A 128 39.59 2.76 -17.25
N PRO A 129 39.77 1.58 -17.88
CA PRO A 129 40.98 1.35 -18.66
C PRO A 129 40.82 2.12 -19.97
N VAL A 130 41.75 3.06 -20.14
CA VAL A 130 41.98 3.85 -21.35
C VAL A 130 41.90 2.96 -22.60
N ASN A 131 41.19 3.45 -23.62
CA ASN A 131 41.58 3.36 -25.03
C ASN A 131 41.04 4.60 -25.75
#